data_AF-A0A437QLF1-F1
#
_entry.id   AF-A0A437QLF1-F1
#
_cell.length_a   1.000
_cell.length_b   1.000
_cell.length_c   1.000
_cell.angle_alpha   90.00
_cell.angle_beta   90.00
_cell.angle_gamma   90.00
#
_symmetry.space_group_name_H-M   'P 1'
#
loop_
_entity.id
_entity.type
_entity.pdbx_description
1 polymer ?
#
loop_
_entity_poly.entity_id
_entity_poly.type
_entity_poly.pdbx_seq_one_letter_code
_entity_poly.pdbx_strand_id
1 'polypeptide(L)'
;MEMWKKIAIRVFSVIGIVMALFVLSIIYFLGGRCGSEPYKSVVSPNGKYKAVIYQFDCGATTGFSTQISILGANEDLEESGGNVFSSDGHPNDAAPEVRWVSDHQLNIHQRAGFRVYKQEVSSGWLWNKIDITYN
;
A
#
# COMPACT_ATOMS: atom_id res chain seq x y z
N MET A 1 -55.90 -10.36 12.03
CA MET A 1 -54.92 -9.36 12.49
C MET A 1 -55.38 -7.99 12.05
N GLU A 2 -55.58 -7.08 12.99
CA GLU A 2 -55.99 -5.70 12.74
C GLU A 2 -55.10 -5.00 11.71
N MET A 3 -55.71 -4.25 10.80
CA MET A 3 -55.06 -3.61 9.65
C MET A 3 -53.84 -2.75 10.06
N TRP A 4 -53.92 -2.06 11.20
CA TRP A 4 -52.85 -1.22 11.74
C TRP A 4 -51.60 -2.03 12.14
N LYS A 5 -51.76 -3.26 12.62
CA LYS A 5 -50.63 -4.14 12.99
C LYS A 5 -49.81 -4.54 11.75
N LYS A 6 -50.48 -4.79 10.61
CA LYS A 6 -49.80 -5.11 9.33
C LYS A 6 -49.03 -3.91 8.78
N ILE A 7 -49.59 -2.70 8.92
CA ILE A 7 -48.94 -1.44 8.52
C ILE A 7 -47.70 -1.19 9.39
N ALA A 8 -47.84 -1.32 10.72
CA ALA A 8 -46.72 -1.14 11.64
C ALA A 8 -45.57 -2.13 11.38
N ILE A 9 -45.88 -3.40 11.12
CA ILE A 9 -44.87 -4.41 10.78
C ILE A 9 -44.12 -4.04 9.51
N ARG A 10 -44.81 -3.60 8.44
CA ARG A 10 -44.17 -3.21 7.18
C ARG A 10 -43.26 -2.00 7.34
N VAL A 11 -43.70 -0.98 8.09
CA VAL A 11 -42.89 0.21 8.38
C VAL A 11 -41.62 -0.17 9.14
N PHE A 12 -41.75 -1.01 10.18
CA PHE A 12 -40.59 -1.47 10.95
C PHE A 12 -39.61 -2.30 10.11
N SER A 13 -40.11 -3.17 9.22
CA SER A 13 -39.27 -3.91 8.28
C SER A 13 -38.53 -2.98 7.31
N VAL A 14 -39.19 -1.96 6.76
CA VAL A 14 -38.54 -0.99 5.86
C VAL A 14 -37.46 -0.19 6.60
N ILE A 15 -37.74 0.28 7.81
CA ILE A 15 -36.75 1.00 8.63
C ILE A 15 -35.55 0.10 8.95
N GLY A 16 -35.79 -1.16 9.32
CA GLY A 16 -34.73 -2.12 9.57
C GLY A 16 -33.84 -2.36 8.34
N ILE A 17 -34.44 -2.47 7.15
CA ILE A 17 -33.70 -2.62 5.89
C ILE A 17 -32.87 -1.36 5.58
N VAL A 18 -33.45 -0.15 5.73
CA VAL A 18 -32.73 1.11 5.49
C VAL A 18 -31.55 1.27 6.46
N MET A 19 -31.76 0.97 7.74
CA MET A 19 -30.69 0.97 8.75
C MET A 19 -29.59 -0.04 8.41
N ALA A 20 -29.94 -1.25 7.99
CA ALA A 20 -28.96 -2.26 7.60
C ALA A 20 -28.14 -1.81 6.37
N LEU A 21 -28.79 -1.22 5.36
CA LEU A 21 -28.11 -0.66 4.19
C LEU A 21 -27.19 0.51 4.54
N PHE A 22 -27.61 1.37 5.48
CA PHE A 22 -26.78 2.47 5.96
C PHE A 22 -25.54 1.98 6.69
N VAL A 23 -25.68 0.98 7.57
CA VAL A 23 -24.54 0.35 8.27
C VAL A 23 -23.61 -0.34 7.27
N LEU A 24 -24.14 -1.08 6.29
CA LEU A 24 -23.33 -1.69 5.23
C LEU A 24 -22.57 -0.65 4.40
N SER A 25 -23.21 0.48 4.07
CA SER A 25 -22.55 1.58 3.36
C SER A 25 -21.43 2.19 4.19
N ILE A 26 -21.63 2.37 5.51
CA ILE A 26 -20.58 2.87 6.40
C ILE A 26 -19.41 1.88 6.46
N ILE A 27 -19.67 0.58 6.60
CA ILE A 27 -18.61 -0.45 6.62
C ILE A 27 -17.86 -0.46 5.29
N TYR A 28 -18.55 -0.34 4.16
CA TYR A 28 -17.91 -0.28 2.85
C TYR A 28 -17.05 0.98 2.66
N PHE A 29 -17.46 2.11 3.21
CA PHE A 29 -16.73 3.38 3.11
C PHE A 29 -15.59 3.50 4.14
N LEU A 30 -15.74 2.90 5.32
CA LEU A 30 -14.74 2.88 6.40
C LEU A 30 -13.81 1.66 6.34
N GLY A 31 -14.12 0.65 5.52
CA GLY A 31 -13.17 -0.38 5.11
C GLY A 31 -12.12 0.28 4.22
N GLY A 32 -11.17 0.98 4.85
CA GLY A 32 -10.22 1.89 4.22
C GLY A 32 -9.65 1.30 2.93
N ARG A 33 -9.79 2.03 1.83
CA ARG A 33 -9.09 1.71 0.60
C ARG A 33 -7.61 2.00 0.86
N CYS A 34 -6.84 0.95 1.08
CA CYS A 34 -5.39 1.05 1.07
C CYS A 34 -4.94 1.28 -0.37
N GLY A 35 -4.04 2.23 -0.57
CA GLY A 35 -3.56 2.64 -1.87
C GLY A 35 -2.06 2.82 -1.89
N SER A 36 -1.49 2.61 -3.07
CA SER A 36 -0.08 2.83 -3.38
C SER A 36 0.01 3.99 -4.38
N GLU A 37 0.58 5.12 -3.98
CA GLU A 37 0.80 6.28 -4.86
C GLU A 37 2.29 6.38 -5.25
N PRO A 38 2.65 6.12 -6.53
CA PRO A 38 4.04 6.18 -6.98
C PRO A 38 4.68 7.55 -6.75
N TYR A 39 5.83 7.58 -6.10
CA TYR A 39 6.61 8.81 -5.89
C TYR A 39 7.78 8.92 -6.87
N LYS A 40 8.57 7.86 -7.00
CA LYS A 40 9.74 7.82 -7.89
C LYS A 40 10.04 6.38 -8.30
N SER A 41 10.55 6.19 -9.51
CA SER A 41 11.07 4.91 -9.97
C SER A 41 12.52 5.03 -10.46
N VAL A 42 13.29 3.97 -10.29
CA VAL A 42 14.67 3.86 -10.79
C VAL A 42 14.81 2.52 -11.50
N VAL A 43 15.12 2.54 -12.80
CA VAL A 43 15.25 1.36 -13.64
C VAL A 43 16.65 0.75 -13.49
N SER A 44 16.73 -0.59 -13.50
CA SER A 44 18.00 -1.32 -13.47
C SER A 44 18.84 -1.05 -14.73
N PRO A 45 20.17 -1.21 -14.71
CA PRO A 45 21.02 -0.90 -15.86
C PRO A 45 20.65 -1.67 -17.13
N ASN A 46 20.29 -2.95 -17.00
CA ASN A 46 19.78 -3.77 -18.11
C ASN A 46 18.31 -3.55 -18.48
N GLY A 47 17.59 -2.66 -17.79
CA GLY A 47 16.18 -2.36 -18.08
C GLY A 47 15.18 -3.47 -17.73
N LYS A 48 15.56 -4.51 -17.00
CA LYS A 48 14.66 -5.63 -16.65
C LYS A 48 13.79 -5.36 -15.42
N TYR A 49 14.32 -4.61 -14.47
CA TYR A 49 13.65 -4.32 -13.20
C TYR A 49 13.55 -2.81 -12.97
N LYS A 50 12.63 -2.43 -12.09
CA LYS A 50 12.57 -1.09 -11.51
C LYS A 50 12.35 -1.18 -10.01
N ALA A 51 13.03 -0.32 -9.27
CA ALA A 51 12.71 -0.05 -7.88
C ALA A 51 11.74 1.13 -7.85
N VAL A 52 10.57 0.96 -7.25
CA VAL A 52 9.54 1.99 -7.12
C VAL A 52 9.45 2.39 -5.66
N ILE A 53 9.67 3.68 -5.39
CA ILE A 53 9.41 4.35 -4.12
C ILE A 53 8.00 4.92 -4.20
N TYR A 54 7.18 4.69 -3.19
CA TYR A 54 5.78 5.11 -3.19
C TYR A 54 5.28 5.41 -1.78
N GLN A 55 4.21 6.20 -1.73
CA GLN A 55 3.41 6.36 -0.53
C GLN A 55 2.43 5.20 -0.43
N PHE A 56 2.32 4.61 0.75
CA PHE A 56 1.24 3.69 1.07
C PHE A 56 0.45 4.22 2.26
N ASP A 57 -0.86 4.33 2.08
CA ASP A 57 -1.81 4.79 3.10
C ASP A 57 -3.14 4.05 2.97
N CYS A 58 -3.93 4.02 4.06
CA CYS A 58 -5.27 3.44 4.08
C CYS A 58 -6.33 4.49 4.44
N GLY A 59 -6.07 5.75 4.11
CA GLY A 59 -6.98 6.88 4.32
C GLY A 59 -6.78 7.67 5.62
N ALA A 60 -7.80 8.48 5.94
CA ALA A 60 -7.69 9.66 6.81
C ALA A 60 -7.18 9.44 8.24
N THR A 61 -7.33 8.23 8.79
CA THR A 61 -6.92 7.94 10.18
C THR A 61 -5.63 7.14 10.27
N THR A 62 -5.02 6.76 9.14
CA THR A 62 -3.73 6.06 9.10
C THR A 62 -2.62 7.02 8.73
N GLY A 63 -1.46 6.89 9.38
CA GLY A 63 -0.27 7.64 8.98
C GLY A 63 0.25 7.17 7.62
N PHE A 64 0.92 8.07 6.90
CA PHE A 64 1.61 7.73 5.67
C PHE A 64 2.82 6.85 5.94
N SER A 65 3.07 5.90 5.05
CA SER A 65 4.31 5.14 5.02
C SER A 65 5.00 5.30 3.67
N THR A 66 6.32 5.35 3.70
CA THR A 66 7.14 5.32 2.49
C THR A 66 7.63 3.90 2.28
N GLN A 67 7.34 3.35 1.11
CA GLN A 67 7.65 1.95 0.83
C GLN A 67 8.41 1.81 -0.50
N ILE A 68 9.15 0.72 -0.62
CA ILE A 68 9.89 0.39 -1.83
C ILE A 68 9.53 -1.03 -2.24
N SER A 69 9.17 -1.17 -3.52
CA SER A 69 9.01 -2.44 -4.20
C SER A 69 9.95 -2.57 -5.38
N ILE A 70 10.49 -3.76 -5.59
CA ILE A 70 11.19 -4.13 -6.82
C ILE A 70 10.22 -4.92 -7.70
N LEU A 71 10.05 -4.45 -8.93
CA LEU A 71 9.09 -4.96 -9.92
C LEU A 71 9.80 -5.20 -11.26
N GLY A 72 9.17 -5.96 -12.15
CA GLY A 72 9.54 -5.96 -13.56
C GLY A 72 9.44 -4.55 -14.15
N ALA A 73 10.30 -4.20 -15.11
CA ALA A 73 10.34 -2.84 -15.66
C ALA A 73 8.98 -2.35 -16.20
N ASN A 74 8.20 -3.26 -16.79
CA ASN A 74 6.88 -2.99 -17.36
C ASN A 74 5.71 -3.42 -16.44
N GLU A 75 6.01 -3.87 -15.23
CA GLU A 75 4.99 -4.30 -14.27
C GLU A 75 4.45 -3.09 -13.51
N ASP A 76 3.13 -3.06 -13.29
CA ASP A 76 2.50 -1.97 -12.54
C ASP A 76 2.65 -2.16 -11.04
N LEU A 77 2.62 -1.05 -10.30
CA LEU A 77 2.64 -1.10 -8.85
C LEU A 77 1.28 -1.58 -8.33
N GLU A 78 1.29 -2.65 -7.55
CA GLU A 78 0.08 -3.14 -6.88
C GLU A 78 -0.37 -2.19 -5.75
N GLU A 79 -1.67 -2.21 -5.45
CA GLU A 79 -2.27 -1.55 -4.27
C GLU A 79 -1.97 -2.31 -2.96
N SER A 80 -0.77 -2.92 -2.87
CA SER A 80 -0.31 -3.73 -1.75
C SER A 80 0.97 -3.16 -1.14
N GLY A 81 1.26 -3.60 0.09
CA GLY A 81 2.46 -3.16 0.81
C GLY A 81 3.77 -3.58 0.12
N GLY A 82 4.81 -2.80 0.36
CA GLY A 82 6.15 -2.91 -0.21
C GLY A 82 6.79 -4.26 0.04
N ASN A 83 7.42 -4.81 -1.00
CA ASN A 83 8.07 -6.11 -0.90
C ASN A 83 9.49 -6.04 -0.32
N VAL A 84 10.15 -4.88 -0.33
CA VAL A 84 11.56 -4.75 0.07
C VAL A 84 11.78 -3.86 1.28
N PHE A 85 11.16 -2.68 1.31
CA PHE A 85 11.40 -1.71 2.39
C PHE A 85 10.12 -0.96 2.75
N SER A 86 9.97 -0.64 4.03
CA SER A 86 8.87 0.18 4.55
C SER A 86 9.33 0.99 5.76
N SER A 87 9.03 2.28 5.77
CA SER A 87 9.28 3.19 6.88
C SER A 87 8.13 4.16 7.10
N ASP A 88 8.11 4.79 8.28
CA ASP A 88 7.23 5.92 8.58
C ASP A 88 7.47 7.10 7.63
N GLY A 89 6.41 7.91 7.45
CA GLY A 89 6.49 9.23 6.85
C GLY A 89 6.10 9.25 5.37
N HIS A 90 5.72 10.44 4.90
CA HIS A 90 5.40 10.70 3.50
C HIS A 90 6.70 10.73 2.67
N PRO A 91 6.73 10.21 1.43
CA PRO A 91 7.93 10.22 0.58
C PRO A 91 8.60 11.58 0.38
N ASN A 92 7.87 12.70 0.45
CA ASN A 92 8.45 14.05 0.38
C ASN A 92 9.49 14.29 1.48
N ASP A 93 9.25 13.70 2.66
CA ASP A 93 10.08 13.87 3.85
C ASP A 93 10.90 12.63 4.18
N ALA A 94 10.46 11.43 3.80
CA ALA A 94 11.04 10.16 4.24
C ALA A 94 11.67 9.32 3.13
N ALA A 95 11.56 9.72 1.85
CA ALA A 95 12.07 8.92 0.74
C ALA A 95 13.58 8.62 0.88
N PRO A 96 13.97 7.33 0.91
CA PRO A 96 15.36 6.92 0.78
C PRO A 96 15.91 7.27 -0.59
N GLU A 97 17.23 7.43 -0.69
CA GLU A 97 17.89 7.45 -1.99
C GLU A 97 18.11 6.01 -2.47
N VAL A 98 17.73 5.73 -3.71
CA VAL A 98 17.79 4.39 -4.29
C VAL A 98 18.66 4.41 -5.53
N ARG A 99 19.63 3.51 -5.60
CA ARG A 99 20.54 3.37 -6.75
C ARG A 99 20.83 1.91 -7.06
N TRP A 100 20.70 1.54 -8.33
CA TRP A 100 21.23 0.27 -8.81
C TRP A 100 22.76 0.34 -8.87
N VAL A 101 23.42 -0.62 -8.22
CA VAL A 101 24.88 -0.82 -8.29
C VAL A 101 25.22 -1.72 -9.47
N SER A 102 24.36 -2.70 -9.74
CA SER A 102 24.43 -3.60 -10.89
C SER A 102 23.02 -4.05 -11.27
N ASP A 103 22.90 -4.95 -12.25
CA ASP A 103 21.64 -5.58 -12.63
C ASP A 103 20.97 -6.39 -11.53
N HIS A 104 21.74 -6.81 -10.53
CA HIS A 104 21.32 -7.70 -9.45
C HIS A 104 21.59 -7.13 -8.06
N GLN A 105 22.00 -5.86 -7.96
CA GLN A 105 22.31 -5.23 -6.67
C GLN A 105 21.71 -3.84 -6.59
N LEU A 106 20.87 -3.63 -5.57
CA LEU A 106 20.25 -2.36 -5.25
C LEU A 106 20.83 -1.82 -3.95
N ASN A 107 21.19 -0.54 -3.95
CA ASN A 107 21.56 0.17 -2.73
C ASN A 107 20.45 1.16 -2.34
N ILE A 108 20.10 1.14 -1.05
CA ILE A 108 19.09 1.99 -0.44
C ILE A 108 19.77 2.77 0.68
N HIS A 109 19.90 4.08 0.51
CA HIS A 109 20.42 4.98 1.55
C HIS A 109 19.25 5.57 2.33
N GLN A 110 19.14 5.19 3.60
CA GLN A 110 17.98 5.52 4.43
C GLN A 110 18.06 6.96 4.96
N ARG A 111 16.91 7.61 5.09
CA ARG A 111 16.85 8.92 5.73
C ARG A 111 16.76 8.74 7.25
N ALA A 112 17.64 9.42 7.99
CA ALA A 112 17.62 9.39 9.45
C ALA A 112 16.32 10.01 10.01
N GLY A 113 15.89 9.52 11.18
CA GLY A 113 14.75 10.07 11.91
C GLY A 113 13.39 9.43 11.59
N PHE A 114 13.34 8.47 10.68
CA PHE A 114 12.13 7.70 10.37
C PHE A 114 12.26 6.26 10.88
N ARG A 115 11.19 5.73 11.47
CA ARG A 115 11.17 4.34 11.93
C ARG A 115 11.04 3.40 10.75
N VAL A 116 11.91 2.39 10.69
CA VAL A 116 11.85 1.33 9.66
C VAL A 116 11.06 0.14 10.19
N TYR A 117 10.16 -0.38 9.37
CA TYR A 117 9.32 -1.55 9.66
C TYR A 117 9.74 -2.79 8.89
N LYS A 118 10.18 -2.61 7.64
CA LYS A 118 10.63 -3.71 6.77
C LYS A 118 11.95 -3.34 6.11
N GLN A 119 12.85 -4.31 6.05
CA GLN A 119 14.16 -4.19 5.44
C GLN A 119 14.65 -5.55 4.93
N GLU A 120 14.28 -5.92 3.70
CA GLU A 120 14.72 -7.16 3.07
C GLU A 120 16.15 -7.04 2.52
N VAL A 121 16.95 -8.10 2.68
CA VAL A 121 18.31 -8.16 2.13
C VAL A 121 18.36 -8.72 0.71
N SER A 122 17.25 -9.31 0.23
CA SER A 122 17.12 -9.73 -1.15
C SER A 122 15.66 -9.81 -1.59
N SER A 123 15.41 -9.67 -2.89
CA SER A 123 14.10 -9.91 -3.51
C SER A 123 14.22 -10.91 -4.66
N GLY A 124 13.14 -11.63 -4.95
CA GLY A 124 13.09 -12.65 -6.01
C GLY A 124 13.45 -14.07 -5.55
N TRP A 125 13.41 -15.00 -6.49
CA TRP A 125 13.75 -16.42 -6.31
C TRP A 125 15.11 -16.73 -6.93
N LEU A 126 15.57 -17.98 -6.84
CA LEU A 126 16.93 -18.46 -7.20
C LEU A 126 17.56 -17.84 -8.47
N TRP A 127 16.79 -17.61 -9.55
CA TRP A 127 17.29 -17.16 -10.85
C TRP A 127 17.12 -15.64 -11.11
N ASN A 128 16.31 -14.97 -10.30
CA ASN A 128 16.00 -13.55 -10.41
C ASN A 128 16.27 -12.80 -9.09
N LYS A 129 17.19 -13.34 -8.29
CA LYS A 129 17.58 -12.74 -7.02
C LYS A 129 18.22 -11.37 -7.25
N ILE A 130 17.78 -10.41 -6.45
CA ILE A 130 18.34 -9.06 -6.38
C ILE A 130 18.76 -8.84 -4.94
N ASP A 131 20.05 -8.60 -4.73
CA ASP A 131 20.63 -8.33 -3.42
C ASP A 131 20.44 -6.86 -3.06
N ILE A 132 20.10 -6.59 -1.81
CA ILE A 132 19.75 -5.26 -1.33
C ILE A 132 20.69 -4.88 -0.18
N THR A 133 21.35 -3.74 -0.31
CA THR A 133 22.27 -3.20 0.69
C THR A 133 21.76 -1.87 1.22
N TYR A 134 21.85 -1.68 2.53
CA TYR A 134 21.40 -0.47 3.21
C TYR A 134 22.58 0.31 3.76
N ASN A 135 22.56 1.62 3.59
CA ASN A 135 23.56 2.56 4.09
C ASN A 135 22.91 3.73 4.82
#